data_AF-A0A060C1B3-F1
#
_entry.id   AF-A0A060C1B3-F1
#
_cell.length_a   1.000
_cell.length_b   1.000
_cell.length_c   1.000
_cell.angle_alpha   90.00
_cell.angle_beta   90.00
_cell.angle_gamma   90.00
#
_symmetry.space_group_name_H-M   'P 1'
#
loop_
_entity.id
_entity.type
_entity.pdbx_description
1 polymer ?
#
loop_
_entity_poly.entity_id
_entity_poly.type
_entity_poly.pdbx_seq_one_letter_code
_entity_poly.pdbx_strand_id
1 'polypeptide(L)'
;MYEPLAAYHEWLNANRRLASGLYAWLHPYESGIDNSPRFSTLDESRFADTTNLAAPDFATYMMLQSEAMAELSELLDREEASYYREVIAGLRDRVNERLWDEADGLYYDRHAESGEFVRTKTIASLLP
;
A
#
# COMPACT_ATOMS: atom_id res chain seq x y z
N MET A 1 23.79 -4.75 -3.25
CA MET A 1 22.38 -5.11 -3.01
C MET A 1 21.43 -3.95 -3.22
N TYR A 2 21.85 -2.71 -2.98
CA TYR A 2 21.04 -1.49 -3.20
C TYR A 2 20.37 -1.42 -4.58
N GLU A 3 21.14 -1.52 -5.67
CA GLU A 3 20.60 -1.29 -7.03
C GLU A 3 19.42 -2.21 -7.40
N PRO A 4 19.47 -3.54 -7.17
CA PRO A 4 18.29 -4.40 -7.36
C PRO A 4 17.07 -4.02 -6.50
N LEU A 5 17.28 -3.56 -5.26
CA LEU A 5 16.18 -3.16 -4.37
C LEU A 5 15.53 -1.86 -4.84
N ALA A 6 16.35 -0.87 -5.23
CA ALA A 6 15.88 0.37 -5.83
C ALA A 6 15.09 0.10 -7.12
N ALA A 7 15.62 -0.76 -8.00
CA ALA A 7 14.93 -1.14 -9.23
C ALA A 7 13.58 -1.82 -8.97
N TYR A 8 13.48 -2.68 -7.96
CA TYR A 8 12.21 -3.31 -7.58
C TYR A 8 11.21 -2.31 -6.98
N HIS A 9 11.67 -1.40 -6.12
CA HIS A 9 10.84 -0.33 -5.56
C HIS A 9 10.25 0.56 -6.67
N GLU A 10 11.08 0.96 -7.64
CA GLU A 10 10.62 1.75 -8.79
C GLU A 10 9.70 0.96 -9.71
N TRP A 11 9.91 -0.36 -9.86
CA TRP A 11 8.99 -1.21 -10.58
C TRP A 11 7.60 -1.24 -9.92
N LEU A 12 7.52 -1.35 -8.58
CA LEU A 12 6.25 -1.27 -7.86
C LEU A 12 5.58 0.11 -8.05
N ASN A 13 6.35 1.19 -7.95
CA ASN A 13 5.87 2.55 -8.22
C ASN A 13 5.28 2.70 -9.62
N ALA A 14 5.92 2.13 -10.64
CA ALA A 14 5.47 2.24 -12.03
C ALA A 14 4.26 1.35 -12.35
N ASN A 15 4.09 0.22 -11.66
CA ASN A 15 3.15 -0.83 -12.06
C ASN A 15 1.98 -1.06 -11.09
N ARG A 16 2.03 -0.49 -9.88
CA ARG A 16 1.02 -0.72 -8.84
C ARG A 16 0.42 0.57 -8.27
N ARG A 17 0.93 1.73 -8.67
CA ARG A 17 0.49 3.03 -8.17
C ARG A 17 -0.77 3.50 -8.90
N LEU A 18 -1.78 3.88 -8.11
CA LEU A 18 -3.03 4.45 -8.58
C LEU A 18 -2.91 5.97 -8.81
N ALA A 19 -3.88 6.55 -9.52
CA ALA A 19 -3.97 8.01 -9.70
C ALA A 19 -4.10 8.78 -8.38
N SER A 20 -4.57 8.13 -7.32
CA SER A 20 -4.61 8.68 -5.94
C SER A 20 -3.23 8.84 -5.31
N GLY A 21 -2.19 8.24 -5.90
CA GLY A 21 -0.85 8.13 -5.33
C GLY A 21 -0.66 6.99 -4.33
N LEU A 22 -1.72 6.23 -4.03
CA LEU A 22 -1.70 4.99 -3.25
C LEU A 22 -1.47 3.77 -4.15
N TYR A 23 -1.49 2.56 -3.61
CA TYR A 23 -1.15 1.33 -4.33
C TYR A 23 -2.30 0.32 -4.31
N ALA A 24 -2.37 -0.48 -5.38
CA ALA A 24 -3.32 -1.56 -5.54
C ALA A 24 -2.61 -2.87 -5.86
N TRP A 25 -3.11 -3.96 -5.32
CA TRP A 25 -2.68 -5.30 -5.68
C TRP A 25 -3.23 -5.69 -7.05
N LEU A 26 -2.41 -6.34 -7.89
CA LEU A 26 -2.89 -6.87 -9.18
C LEU A 26 -3.81 -8.08 -8.96
N HIS A 27 -3.56 -8.85 -7.91
CA HIS A 27 -4.32 -10.03 -7.53
C HIS A 27 -4.25 -10.21 -6.01
N PRO A 28 -5.28 -10.76 -5.33
CA PRO A 28 -5.25 -11.04 -3.89
C PRO A 28 -3.99 -11.77 -3.39
N TYR A 29 -3.44 -12.67 -4.22
CA TYR A 29 -2.20 -13.42 -3.93
C TYR A 29 -0.97 -12.53 -3.71
N GLU A 30 -0.92 -11.33 -4.28
CA GLU A 30 0.21 -10.43 -4.08
C GLU A 30 0.26 -9.86 -2.65
N SER A 31 -0.87 -9.84 -1.93
CA SER A 31 -0.97 -9.25 -0.59
C SER A 31 -0.31 -10.08 0.52
N GLY A 32 -0.07 -11.37 0.27
CA GLY A 32 0.34 -12.34 1.31
C GLY A 32 -0.76 -12.73 2.31
N ILE A 33 -1.97 -12.18 2.18
CA ILE A 33 -3.18 -12.52 2.94
C ILE A 33 -4.34 -12.80 1.98
N ASP A 34 -4.13 -13.79 1.12
CA ASP A 34 -4.96 -14.12 -0.04
C ASP A 34 -6.39 -14.54 0.29
N ASN A 35 -6.60 -15.27 1.38
CA ASN A 35 -7.92 -15.66 1.87
C ASN A 35 -8.60 -14.59 2.76
N SER A 36 -8.08 -13.36 2.75
CA SER A 36 -8.68 -12.27 3.52
C SER A 36 -10.12 -12.00 3.03
N PRO A 37 -11.10 -11.86 3.93
CA PRO A 37 -12.50 -11.63 3.56
C PRO A 37 -12.73 -10.29 2.83
N ARG A 38 -11.73 -9.41 2.76
CA ARG A 38 -11.76 -8.18 1.96
C ARG A 38 -11.64 -8.45 0.45
N PHE A 39 -11.21 -9.64 0.06
CA PHE A 39 -10.93 -10.00 -1.34
C PHE A 39 -11.83 -11.05 -1.94
N SER A 40 -12.77 -11.61 -1.17
CA SER A 40 -13.58 -12.72 -1.66
C SER A 40 -14.96 -12.77 -1.02
N THR A 41 -15.86 -13.54 -1.63
CA THR A 41 -17.11 -13.96 -1.00
C THR A 41 -16.85 -14.91 0.17
N LEU A 42 -17.82 -15.04 1.08
CA LEU A 42 -17.70 -15.90 2.27
C LEU A 42 -17.34 -17.36 1.96
N ASP A 43 -17.73 -17.87 0.79
CA ASP A 43 -17.45 -19.23 0.32
C ASP A 43 -16.20 -19.33 -0.56
N GLU A 44 -15.44 -18.24 -0.69
CA GLU A 44 -14.25 -18.08 -1.52
C GLU A 44 -14.44 -18.40 -3.01
N SER A 45 -15.68 -18.53 -3.48
CA SER A 45 -15.97 -18.91 -4.86
C SER A 45 -15.64 -17.81 -5.88
N ARG A 46 -15.49 -16.57 -5.41
CA ARG A 46 -15.27 -15.39 -6.27
C ARG A 46 -14.36 -14.37 -5.61
N PHE A 47 -13.23 -14.09 -6.26
CA PHE A 47 -12.34 -12.99 -5.88
C PHE A 47 -12.85 -11.63 -6.38
N ALA A 48 -12.60 -10.60 -5.60
CA ALA A 48 -12.78 -9.21 -5.96
C ALA A 48 -11.69 -8.76 -6.96
N ASP A 49 -12.04 -7.79 -7.81
CA ASP A 49 -11.05 -7.07 -8.61
C ASP A 49 -10.29 -6.10 -7.71
N THR A 50 -9.03 -6.42 -7.43
CA THR A 50 -8.18 -5.61 -6.54
C THR A 50 -7.45 -4.50 -7.27
N THR A 51 -7.47 -4.47 -8.60
CA THR A 51 -6.65 -3.54 -9.41
C THR A 51 -7.03 -2.08 -9.23
N ASN A 52 -8.23 -1.83 -8.71
CA ASN A 52 -8.77 -0.50 -8.43
C ASN A 52 -9.00 -0.24 -6.93
N LEU A 53 -8.43 -1.07 -6.05
CA LEU A 53 -8.53 -0.93 -4.60
C LEU A 53 -7.26 -0.31 -4.04
N ALA A 54 -7.36 0.92 -3.53
CA ALA A 54 -6.29 1.52 -2.76
C ALA A 54 -6.18 0.80 -1.42
N ALA A 55 -5.09 0.06 -1.24
CA ALA A 55 -4.93 -0.90 -0.16
C ALA A 55 -4.03 -0.34 0.96
N PRO A 56 -4.50 -0.31 2.24
CA PRO A 56 -3.71 0.21 3.35
C PRO A 56 -2.41 -0.56 3.52
N ASP A 57 -2.48 -1.90 3.51
CA ASP A 57 -1.33 -2.78 3.69
C ASP A 57 -0.23 -2.55 2.65
N PHE A 58 -0.61 -2.38 1.38
CA PHE A 58 0.39 -2.10 0.34
C PHE A 58 1.02 -0.72 0.53
N ALA A 59 0.24 0.31 0.86
CA ALA A 59 0.80 1.63 1.15
C ALA A 59 1.79 1.57 2.32
N THR A 60 1.47 0.83 3.38
CA THR A 60 2.37 0.58 4.51
C THR A 60 3.64 -0.14 4.08
N TYR A 61 3.54 -1.19 3.26
CA TYR A 61 4.72 -1.92 2.76
C TYR A 61 5.63 -1.02 1.93
N MET A 62 5.06 -0.13 1.11
CA MET A 62 5.85 0.85 0.35
C MET A 62 6.55 1.84 1.27
N MET A 63 5.90 2.31 2.34
CA MET A 63 6.55 3.16 3.34
C MET A 63 7.69 2.45 4.07
N LEU A 64 7.49 1.19 4.49
CA LEU A 64 8.53 0.39 5.14
C LEU A 64 9.71 0.11 4.20
N GLN A 65 9.44 -0.16 2.92
CA GLN A 65 10.48 -0.33 1.92
C GLN A 65 11.24 0.98 1.71
N SER A 66 10.56 2.12 1.62
CA SER A 66 11.21 3.43 1.54
C SER A 66 12.05 3.75 2.78
N GLU A 67 11.61 3.36 3.98
CA GLU A 67 12.38 3.56 5.21
C GLU A 67 13.69 2.77 5.16
N ALA A 68 13.62 1.48 4.82
CA ALA A 68 14.81 0.66 4.62
C ALA A 68 15.73 1.20 3.52
N MET A 69 15.17 1.72 2.42
CA MET A 69 15.95 2.34 1.35
C MET A 69 16.64 3.63 1.80
N ALA A 70 15.97 4.47 2.61
CA ALA A 70 16.56 5.67 3.18
C ALA A 70 17.76 5.33 4.09
N GLU A 71 17.61 4.35 4.97
CA GLU A 71 18.69 3.88 5.84
C GLU A 71 19.88 3.32 5.02
N LEU A 72 19.59 2.52 4.00
CA LEU A 72 20.64 1.99 3.12
C LEU A 72 21.34 3.10 2.33
N SER A 73 20.61 4.11 1.86
CA SER A 73 21.20 5.26 1.19
C SER A 73 22.18 5.99 2.11
N GLU A 74 21.84 6.20 3.38
CA GLU A 74 22.75 6.85 4.34
C GLU A 74 24.00 6.01 4.64
N LEU A 75 23.83 4.71 4.86
CA LEU A 75 24.96 3.79 5.12
C LEU A 75 25.94 3.70 3.94
N LEU A 76 25.49 4.03 2.74
CA LEU A 76 26.25 3.96 1.50
C LEU A 76 26.66 5.36 0.98
N ASP A 77 26.48 6.41 1.79
CA ASP A 77 26.77 7.81 1.44
C ASP A 77 26.09 8.27 0.13
N ARG A 78 24.82 7.89 -0.05
CA ARG A 78 24.00 8.23 -1.22
C ARG A 78 23.01 9.36 -0.94
N GLU A 79 22.69 10.13 -1.97
CA GLU A 79 21.83 11.33 -1.86
C GLU A 79 20.33 11.00 -1.78
N GLU A 80 19.93 9.78 -2.17
CA GLU A 80 18.52 9.35 -2.30
C GLU A 80 17.78 9.23 -0.94
N ALA A 81 18.47 9.33 0.20
CA ALA A 81 17.85 9.20 1.52
C ALA A 81 16.73 10.24 1.76
N SER A 82 16.92 11.48 1.31
CA SER A 82 15.92 12.54 1.43
C SER A 82 14.68 12.26 0.58
N TYR A 83 14.88 11.76 -0.64
CA TYR A 83 13.78 11.36 -1.54
C TYR A 83 12.88 10.32 -0.88
N TYR A 84 13.44 9.26 -0.32
CA TYR A 84 12.64 8.22 0.33
C TYR A 84 11.87 8.74 1.54
N ARG A 85 12.44 9.67 2.31
CA ARG A 85 11.73 10.33 3.43
C ARG A 85 10.54 11.17 2.96
N GLU A 86 10.69 11.89 1.86
CA GLU A 86 9.59 12.65 1.26
C GLU A 86 8.48 11.72 0.74
N VAL A 87 8.85 10.57 0.14
CA VAL A 87 7.89 9.54 -0.27
C VAL A 87 7.07 9.04 0.92
N ILE A 88 7.72 8.71 2.04
CA ILE A 88 7.04 8.24 3.26
C ILE A 88 6.07 9.30 3.78
N ALA A 89 6.50 10.55 3.91
CA ALA A 89 5.64 11.64 4.39
C ALA A 89 4.39 11.79 3.51
N GLY A 90 4.58 11.84 2.18
CA GLY A 90 3.49 11.98 1.25
C GLY A 90 2.55 10.77 1.20
N LEU A 91 3.05 9.54 1.42
CA LEU A 91 2.21 8.35 1.50
C LEU A 91 1.38 8.34 2.79
N ARG A 92 2.00 8.65 3.93
CA ARG A 92 1.32 8.75 5.23
C ARG A 92 0.16 9.74 5.18
N ASP A 93 0.37 10.91 4.59
CA ASP A 93 -0.68 11.93 4.45
C ASP A 93 -1.84 11.39 3.60
N ARG A 94 -1.54 10.73 2.48
CA ARG A 94 -2.57 10.13 1.60
C ARG A 94 -3.34 8.99 2.26
N VAL A 95 -2.67 8.13 3.04
CA VAL A 95 -3.34 7.03 3.74
C VAL A 95 -4.27 7.59 4.82
N ASN A 96 -3.80 8.54 5.62
CA ASN A 96 -4.63 9.19 6.64
C ASN A 96 -5.80 9.99 6.04
N GLU A 97 -5.59 10.67 4.92
CA GLU A 97 -6.65 11.43 4.25
C GLU A 97 -7.71 10.51 3.63
N ARG A 98 -7.29 9.39 3.02
CA ARG A 98 -8.16 8.63 2.11
C ARG A 98 -8.63 7.31 2.65
N LEU A 99 -7.86 6.63 3.50
CA LEU A 99 -8.15 5.26 3.93
C LEU A 99 -8.63 5.18 5.38
N TRP A 100 -8.44 6.24 6.18
CA TRP A 100 -8.89 6.31 7.56
C TRP A 100 -10.40 6.57 7.66
N ASP A 101 -11.09 5.79 8.47
CA ASP A 101 -12.47 6.03 8.88
C ASP A 101 -12.51 6.43 10.36
N GLU A 102 -12.87 7.67 10.63
CA GLU A 102 -12.89 8.25 11.99
C GLU A 102 -13.90 7.56 12.91
N ALA A 103 -15.00 7.03 12.36
CA ALA A 103 -16.05 6.41 13.16
C ALA A 103 -15.64 5.04 13.69
N ASP A 104 -14.95 4.25 12.85
CA ASP A 104 -14.43 2.94 13.23
C ASP A 104 -13.04 3.01 13.89
N GLY A 105 -12.30 4.10 13.69
CA GLY A 105 -10.90 4.22 14.13
C GLY A 105 -9.99 3.20 13.45
N LEU A 106 -10.25 2.93 12.16
CA LEU A 106 -9.60 1.88 11.38
C LEU A 106 -9.35 2.35 9.95
N TYR A 107 -8.38 1.72 9.29
CA TYR A 107 -8.15 1.88 7.86
C TYR A 107 -8.94 0.84 7.04
N TYR A 108 -9.32 1.21 5.82
CA TYR A 108 -10.02 0.31 4.90
C TYR A 108 -9.48 0.45 3.48
N ASP A 109 -9.55 -0.66 2.73
CA ASP A 109 -9.42 -0.57 1.28
C ASP A 109 -10.47 0.39 0.72
N ARG A 110 -10.08 1.18 -0.28
CA ARG A 110 -10.98 2.15 -0.89
C ARG A 110 -10.96 2.01 -2.41
N HIS A 111 -12.14 1.86 -3.00
CA HIS A 111 -12.29 1.87 -4.44
C HIS A 111 -11.85 3.22 -5.01
N ALA A 112 -10.89 3.22 -5.94
CA ALA A 112 -10.30 4.47 -6.42
C ALA A 112 -11.28 5.32 -7.23
N GLU A 113 -12.24 4.70 -7.93
CA GLU A 113 -13.26 5.38 -8.73
C GLU A 113 -14.45 5.88 -7.90
N SER A 114 -15.12 4.98 -7.15
CA SER A 114 -16.33 5.35 -6.39
C SER A 114 -16.01 6.07 -5.08
N GLY A 115 -14.81 5.84 -4.53
CA GLY A 115 -14.43 6.34 -3.22
C GLY A 115 -15.10 5.61 -2.05
N GLU A 116 -15.75 4.48 -2.31
CA GLU A 116 -16.38 3.66 -1.28
C GLU A 116 -15.34 2.79 -0.57
N PHE A 117 -15.54 2.59 0.74
CA PHE A 117 -14.73 1.69 1.55
C PHE A 117 -15.20 0.24 1.41
N VAL A 118 -14.24 -0.69 1.35
CA VAL A 118 -14.49 -2.11 1.59
C VAL A 118 -14.59 -2.31 3.10
N ARG A 119 -15.82 -2.37 3.60
CA ARG A 119 -16.15 -2.39 5.05
C ARG A 119 -15.92 -3.77 5.68
N THR A 120 -14.69 -4.29 5.58
CA THR A 120 -14.27 -5.55 6.18
C THR A 120 -13.10 -5.31 7.13
N LYS A 121 -13.33 -5.53 8.43
CA LYS A 121 -12.30 -5.35 9.48
C LYS A 121 -11.32 -6.52 9.43
N THR A 122 -10.08 -6.26 9.04
CA THR A 122 -9.03 -7.28 8.92
C THR A 122 -7.73 -6.78 9.52
N ILE A 123 -6.65 -7.59 9.47
CA ILE A 123 -5.32 -7.14 9.93
C ILE A 123 -4.87 -5.90 9.15
N ALA A 124 -5.22 -5.80 7.86
CA ALA A 124 -4.87 -4.65 7.03
C ALA A 124 -5.50 -3.35 7.56
N SER A 125 -6.60 -3.43 8.31
CA SER A 125 -7.25 -2.26 8.91
C SER A 125 -6.46 -1.62 10.04
N LEU A 126 -5.41 -2.30 10.52
CA LEU A 126 -4.51 -1.81 11.56
C LEU A 126 -3.25 -1.16 10.99
N LEU A 127 -3.12 -1.10 9.65
CA LEU A 127 -1.93 -0.62 8.96
C LEU A 127 -2.19 0.79 8.38
N PRO A 128 -1.35 1.80 8.73
CA PRO A 128 -1.48 3.18 8.29
C PRO A 128 -0.64 3.52 7.05
#